data_AF-E0SPG7-F1
#
_entry.id   AF-E0SPG7-F1
#
_cell.length_a   1.000
_cell.length_b   1.000
_cell.length_c   1.000
_cell.angle_alpha   90.00
_cell.angle_beta   90.00
_cell.angle_gamma   90.00
#
_symmetry.space_group_name_H-M   'P 1'
#
loop_
_entity.id
_entity.type
_entity.pdbx_description
1 polymer ?
#
loop_
_entity_poly.entity_id
_entity_poly.type
_entity_poly.pdbx_seq_one_letter_code
_entity_poly.pdbx_strand_id
1 'polypeptide(L)'
;MRFIELIDSDSGMKFYVYRGVDHDYIVSPCRMCTCKDFIVNFIGRKREYPCYHVVGFFIAIKENKIYRLYTTSDRIISVITEISYQGYSQTLRKLFKKSS
;
A
#
# COMPACT_ATOMS: atom_id res chain seq x y z
N MET A 1 -1.07 12.13 -1.50
CA MET A 1 -1.24 10.77 -0.94
C MET A 1 -2.24 10.00 -1.78
N ARG A 2 -2.00 8.73 -2.09
CA ARG A 2 -2.88 7.92 -2.97
C ARG A 2 -2.83 6.44 -2.57
N PHE A 3 -3.97 5.75 -2.72
CA PHE A 3 -4.03 4.29 -2.68
C PHE A 3 -3.79 3.72 -4.07
N ILE A 4 -2.99 2.66 -4.13
CA ILE A 4 -2.47 2.09 -5.37
C ILE A 4 -2.73 0.59 -5.36
N GLU A 5 -3.26 0.08 -6.46
CA GLU A 5 -3.33 -1.35 -6.78
C GLU A 5 -2.19 -1.64 -7.76
N LEU A 6 -1.13 -2.29 -7.27
CA LEU A 6 -0.06 -2.85 -8.09
C LEU A 6 -0.54 -4.19 -8.62
N ILE A 7 -0.55 -4.33 -9.95
CA ILE A 7 -1.03 -5.50 -10.65
C ILE A 7 0.15 -6.10 -11.39
N ASP A 8 0.47 -7.35 -11.07
CA ASP A 8 1.46 -8.11 -11.81
C ASP A 8 0.94 -8.38 -13.22
N SER A 9 1.76 -8.05 -14.21
CA SER A 9 1.34 -8.10 -15.62
C SER A 9 1.19 -9.52 -16.15
N ASP A 10 1.90 -10.49 -15.54
CA ASP A 10 1.94 -11.87 -16.02
C ASP A 10 0.90 -12.75 -15.29
N SER A 11 0.89 -12.71 -13.95
CA SER A 11 0.03 -13.52 -13.09
C SER A 11 -1.31 -12.85 -12.75
N GLY A 12 -1.42 -11.53 -12.94
CA GLY A 12 -2.57 -10.75 -12.49
C GLY A 12 -2.66 -10.60 -10.97
N MET A 13 -1.66 -11.05 -10.20
CA MET A 13 -1.63 -10.89 -8.74
C MET A 13 -1.66 -9.41 -8.36
N LYS A 14 -2.37 -9.11 -7.26
CA LYS A 14 -2.68 -7.74 -6.84
C LYS A 14 -2.12 -7.45 -5.46
N PHE A 15 -1.47 -6.31 -5.34
CA PHE A 15 -0.93 -5.79 -4.09
C PHE A 15 -1.38 -4.36 -3.89
N TYR A 16 -1.71 -3.99 -2.65
CA TYR A 16 -2.20 -2.66 -2.36
C TYR A 16 -1.23 -1.87 -1.50
N VAL A 17 -0.98 -0.64 -1.91
CA VAL A 17 -0.02 0.26 -1.28
C VAL A 17 -0.67 1.62 -1.07
N TYR A 18 -0.48 2.18 0.13
CA TYR A 18 -0.69 3.60 0.38
C TYR A 18 0.63 4.34 0.16
N ARG A 19 0.61 5.33 -0.74
CA ARG A 19 1.75 6.21 -0.99
C ARG A 19 1.58 7.53 -0.25
N GLY A 20 2.33 7.70 0.83
CA GLY A 20 2.39 8.94 1.60
C GLY A 20 3.37 9.95 1.02
N VAL A 21 3.59 11.04 1.76
CA VAL A 21 4.65 12.02 1.44
C VAL A 21 5.99 11.45 1.90
N ASP A 22 6.09 11.13 3.19
CA ASP A 22 7.34 10.69 3.83
C ASP A 22 7.49 9.17 3.93
N HIS A 23 6.36 8.45 4.01
CA HIS A 23 6.33 7.00 4.19
C HIS A 23 5.29 6.35 3.29
N ASP A 24 5.57 5.11 2.93
CA ASP A 24 4.70 4.22 2.17
C ASP A 24 4.30 3.04 3.05
N TYR A 25 3.09 2.51 2.85
CA TYR A 25 2.57 1.41 3.65
C TYR A 25 1.88 0.38 2.76
N ILE A 26 2.07 -0.90 3.09
CA ILE A 26 1.27 -1.98 2.52
C ILE A 26 -0.08 -1.95 3.23
N VAL A 27 -1.15 -2.02 2.45
CA VAL A 27 -2.53 -2.07 2.96
C VAL A 27 -3.24 -3.30 2.39
N SER A 28 -4.26 -3.78 3.08
CA SER A 28 -5.08 -4.89 2.59
C SER A 28 -6.55 -4.69 2.99
N PRO A 29 -7.51 -5.14 2.15
CA PRO A 29 -8.93 -5.08 2.47
C PRO A 29 -9.28 -5.75 3.81
N CYS A 30 -8.49 -6.75 4.24
CA CYS A 30 -8.69 -7.53 5.46
C CYS A 30 -8.23 -6.81 6.74
N ARG A 31 -8.32 -5.47 6.76
CA ARG A 31 -7.92 -4.61 7.90
C ARG A 31 -6.45 -4.68 8.27
N MET A 32 -5.53 -4.79 7.32
CA MET A 32 -4.09 -4.76 7.62
C MET A 32 -3.45 -3.48 7.08
N CYS A 33 -2.54 -2.89 7.85
CA CYS A 33 -1.63 -1.86 7.38
C CYS A 33 -0.26 -2.03 8.03
N THR A 34 0.84 -1.76 7.31
CA THR A 34 2.20 -1.81 7.89
C THR A 34 2.59 -0.55 8.66
N CYS A 35 1.70 0.43 8.85
CA CYS A 35 2.03 1.62 9.62
C CYS A 35 2.20 1.31 11.12
N LYS A 36 3.03 2.11 11.79
CA LYS A 36 3.29 1.95 13.24
C LYS A 36 2.02 2.02 14.09
N ASP A 37 1.08 2.88 13.72
CA ASP A 37 -0.20 3.02 14.43
C ASP A 37 -1.00 1.71 14.41
N PHE A 38 -1.05 1.03 13.26
CA PHE A 38 -1.70 -0.28 13.16
C PHE A 38 -0.98 -1.34 14.00
N ILE A 39 0.35 -1.47 13.85
CA ILE A 39 1.12 -2.52 14.52
C ILE A 39 1.09 -2.33 16.05
N VAL A 40 1.33 -1.10 16.53
CA VAL A 40 1.45 -0.83 17.97
C VAL A 40 0.07 -0.74 18.63
N ASN A 41 -0.87 0.00 18.04
CA ASN A 41 -2.13 0.31 18.71
C ASN A 41 -3.25 -0.70 18.41
N PHE A 42 -3.37 -1.18 17.16
CA PHE A 42 -4.42 -2.12 16.81
C PHE A 42 -4.04 -3.55 17.20
N ILE A 43 -2.86 -4.04 16.78
CA ILE A 43 -2.39 -5.39 17.15
C ILE A 43 -1.91 -5.40 18.60
N GLY A 44 -0.96 -4.52 18.95
CA GLY A 44 -0.29 -4.56 20.26
C GLY A 44 -1.18 -4.21 21.45
N ARG A 45 -2.07 -3.22 21.29
CA ARG A 45 -2.93 -2.71 22.38
C ARG A 45 -4.40 -3.10 22.26
N LYS A 46 -4.77 -3.93 21.27
CA LYS A 46 -6.15 -4.39 21.00
C LYS A 46 -7.18 -3.25 20.93
N ARG A 47 -6.83 -2.09 20.38
CA ARG A 47 -7.84 -1.05 20.10
C ARG A 47 -8.85 -1.58 19.09
N GLU A 48 -10.12 -1.23 19.28
CA GLU A 48 -11.22 -1.69 18.43
C GLU A 48 -11.20 -1.09 17.01
N TYR A 49 -10.55 0.07 16.83
CA TYR A 49 -10.55 0.82 15.58
C TYR A 49 -9.20 0.72 14.84
N PRO A 50 -9.19 0.39 13.54
CA PRO A 50 -7.96 0.31 12.75
C PRO A 50 -7.42 1.71 12.41
N CYS A 51 -6.16 1.79 11.96
CA CYS A 51 -5.56 3.05 11.55
C CYS A 51 -6.31 3.70 10.37
N TYR A 52 -6.17 5.01 10.21
CA TYR A 52 -6.87 5.76 9.15
C TYR A 52 -6.53 5.27 7.74
N HIS A 53 -5.37 4.64 7.51
CA HIS A 53 -5.02 4.06 6.21
C HIS A 53 -5.94 2.89 5.84
N VAL A 54 -6.30 2.04 6.80
CA VAL A 54 -7.24 0.92 6.57
C VAL A 54 -8.63 1.47 6.25
N VAL A 55 -9.10 2.44 7.04
CA VAL A 55 -10.41 3.07 6.85
C VAL A 55 -10.45 3.78 5.49
N GLY A 56 -9.43 4.58 5.18
CA GLY A 56 -9.32 5.29 3.91
C GLY A 56 -9.22 4.35 2.72
N PHE A 57 -8.51 3.22 2.86
CA PHE A 57 -8.41 2.22 1.80
C PHE A 57 -9.77 1.56 1.51
N PHE A 58 -10.53 1.23 2.56
CA PHE A 58 -11.89 0.69 2.41
C PHE A 58 -12.81 1.66 1.66
N ILE A 59 -12.76 2.96 2.00
CA ILE A 59 -13.51 3.99 1.30
C ILE A 59 -13.05 4.10 -0.16
N ALA A 60 -11.73 4.11 -0.41
CA ALA A 60 -11.18 4.19 -1.76
C ALA A 60 -11.58 3.01 -2.65
N ILE A 61 -11.62 1.78 -2.11
CA ILE A 61 -12.16 0.60 -2.81
C ILE A 61 -13.64 0.83 -3.14
N LYS A 62 -14.45 1.19 -2.14
CA LYS A 62 -15.91 1.35 -2.28
C LYS A 62 -16.28 2.43 -3.30
N GLU A 63 -15.49 3.49 -3.37
CA GLU A 63 -15.69 4.61 -4.29
C GLU A 63 -14.93 4.44 -5.62
N ASN A 64 -14.25 3.31 -5.84
CA ASN A 64 -13.40 3.05 -7.00
C ASN A 64 -12.33 4.15 -7.25
N LYS A 65 -11.82 4.76 -6.18
CA LYS A 65 -10.79 5.81 -6.18
C LYS A 65 -9.38 5.24 -5.92
N ILE A 66 -9.04 4.17 -6.63
CA ILE A 66 -7.73 3.52 -6.52
C ILE A 66 -6.99 3.67 -7.82
N TYR A 67 -5.72 4.04 -7.70
CA TYR A 67 -4.84 4.15 -8.86
C TYR A 67 -4.26 2.79 -9.21
N ARG A 68 -4.47 2.33 -10.44
CA ARG A 68 -4.01 1.00 -10.89
C ARG A 68 -2.69 1.14 -11.64
N LEU A 69 -1.71 0.33 -11.27
CA LEU A 69 -0.40 0.28 -11.90
C LEU A 69 -0.06 -1.15 -12.27
N TYR A 70 0.12 -1.39 -13.57
CA TYR A 70 0.60 -2.65 -14.08
C TYR A 70 2.12 -2.64 -14.09
N THR A 71 2.73 -3.66 -13.51
CA THR A 71 4.17 -3.82 -13.52
C THR A 71 4.56 -5.29 -13.39
N THR A 72 5.86 -5.57 -13.35
CA THR A 72 6.41 -6.92 -13.31
C THR A 72 6.62 -7.38 -11.86
N SER A 73 6.62 -8.71 -11.65
CA SER A 73 6.73 -9.31 -10.31
C SER A 73 8.00 -8.87 -9.57
N ASP A 74 9.14 -8.74 -10.27
CA ASP A 74 10.40 -8.26 -9.70
C ASP A 74 10.28 -6.84 -9.11
N ARG A 75 9.54 -5.96 -9.80
CA ARG A 75 9.30 -4.60 -9.32
C ARG A 75 8.33 -4.56 -8.16
N ILE A 76 7.29 -5.41 -8.17
CA ILE A 76 6.36 -5.53 -7.04
C ILE A 76 7.10 -6.01 -5.80
N ILE A 77 7.93 -7.04 -5.92
CA ILE A 77 8.77 -7.56 -4.83
C ILE A 77 9.70 -6.47 -4.30
N SER A 78 10.32 -5.70 -5.21
CA SER A 78 11.19 -4.57 -4.83
C SER A 78 10.42 -3.52 -4.02
N VAL A 79 9.22 -3.14 -4.47
CA VAL A 79 8.36 -2.19 -3.73
C VAL A 79 8.01 -2.73 -2.34
N ILE A 80 7.56 -3.98 -2.24
CA ILE A 80 7.17 -4.59 -0.96
C ILE A 80 8.35 -4.63 0.01
N THR A 81 9.52 -5.02 -0.49
CA THR A 81 10.75 -5.11 0.30
C THR A 81 11.18 -3.72 0.80
N GLU A 82 11.26 -2.74 -0.09
CA GLU A 82 11.60 -1.35 0.27
C GLU A 82 10.65 -0.79 1.34
N ILE A 83 9.33 -0.99 1.16
CA ILE A 83 8.34 -0.53 2.15
C ILE A 83 8.53 -1.24 3.50
N SER A 84 8.72 -2.55 3.48
CA SER A 84 8.80 -3.35 4.71
C SER A 84 10.03 -3.03 5.55
N TYR A 85 11.18 -2.79 4.91
CA TYR A 85 12.45 -2.55 5.61
C TYR A 85 12.78 -1.07 5.81
N GLN A 86 12.39 -0.20 4.87
CA GLN A 86 12.78 1.21 4.88
C GLN A 86 11.59 2.14 5.13
N GLY A 87 10.35 1.63 5.05
CA GLY A 87 9.14 2.45 5.17
C GLY A 87 8.88 3.36 3.99
N TYR A 88 9.64 3.25 2.90
CA TYR A 88 9.57 4.11 1.72
C TYR A 88 10.06 3.37 0.48
N SER A 89 9.36 3.47 -0.65
CA SER A 89 9.79 2.81 -1.89
C SER A 89 10.19 3.79 -3.00
N GLN A 90 11.49 3.82 -3.32
CA GLN A 90 12.00 4.55 -4.48
C GLN A 90 11.50 3.94 -5.78
N THR A 91 11.38 2.61 -5.83
CA THR A 91 10.85 1.89 -6.99
C THR A 91 9.42 2.32 -7.29
N LEU A 92 8.57 2.45 -6.27
CA LEU A 92 7.20 2.95 -6.41
C LEU A 92 7.15 4.38 -6.94
N ARG A 93 8.06 5.27 -6.50
CA ARG A 93 8.12 6.65 -7.01
C ARG A 93 8.52 6.70 -8.48
N LYS A 94 9.47 5.86 -8.91
CA LYS A 94 9.89 5.76 -10.32
C LYS A 94 8.75 5.26 -11.21
N LEU A 95 8.00 4.26 -10.75
CA LEU A 95 6.81 3.74 -11.46
C LEU A 95 5.76 4.83 -11.67
N PHE A 96 5.56 5.69 -10.67
CA PHE A 96 4.62 6.81 -10.76
C PHE A 96 5.05 7.92 -11.71
N LYS A 97 6.36 8.20 -11.82
CA LYS A 97 6.86 9.23 -12.74
C LYS A 97 6.75 8.81 -14.20
N LYS A 98 6.77 7.51 -14.51
CA LYS A 98 6.63 7.00 -15.89
C LYS A 98 5.19 6.92 -16.39
N SER A 99 4.21 7.12 -15.51
CA SER A 99 2.77 7.05 -15.81
C SER A 99 2.09 8.42 -15.81
N SER A 100 2.89 9.50 -15.87
CA SER A 100 2.47 10.90 -15.99
C SER A 100 3.01 11.52 -17.28
#